data_AF-A0A931XVQ2-F1
#
_entry.id   AF-A0A931XVQ2-F1
#
_cell.length_a   1.000
_cell.length_b   1.000
_cell.length_c   1.000
_cell.angle_alpha   90.00
_cell.angle_beta   90.00
_cell.angle_gamma   90.00
#
_symmetry.space_group_name_H-M   'P 1'
#
loop_
_entity.id
_entity.type
_entity.pdbx_description
1 polymer ?
#
loop_
_entity_poly.entity_id
_entity_poly.type
_entity_poly.pdbx_seq_one_letter_code
_entity_poly.pdbx_strand_id
1 'polypeptide(L)'
;VGSGLEAELAVDNDGRASIVWQNGSTVCYNRVVNEVPGGPPDFPKVVDTNAIADAGPTVVADASGRVHVTWIGKDGVKQRTFYARSTNAGMSFSTLMAMTPSTVPGLSGDDGADKARIAAAGQVVALVWFEKVTNNEVFVARSSDGGASFQGAKVSDPAVSHPAGTHPRAEDPRMAIGADGLVHVAWRQGNGTTVDDAMYARQSAGAGLVFSAPVVISCPDNTAACPGIDPSRVSPKIDDPVVDVDGNGNALVVYDSNEDGKRGDIFFVRSHGAVHGGL
;
A
#
# COMPACT_ATOMS: atom_id res chain seq x y z
N VAL A 1 -8.88 -2.19 -26.46
CA VAL A 1 -8.80 -3.42 -25.63
C VAL A 1 -8.69 -2.95 -24.19
N GLY A 2 -9.81 -2.79 -23.51
CA GLY A 2 -9.87 -2.29 -22.14
C GLY A 2 -10.66 -3.31 -21.33
N SER A 3 -9.97 -4.27 -20.73
CA SER A 3 -10.61 -5.34 -19.96
C SER A 3 -9.55 -6.04 -19.12
N GLY A 4 -9.01 -5.32 -18.14
CA GLY A 4 -8.52 -5.93 -16.92
C GLY A 4 -9.58 -5.63 -15.86
N LEU A 5 -10.45 -6.58 -15.55
CA LEU A 5 -11.31 -6.49 -14.37
C LEU A 5 -10.39 -6.69 -13.17
N GLU A 6 -9.82 -5.61 -12.65
CA GLU A 6 -9.13 -5.67 -11.36
C GLU A 6 -10.20 -5.81 -10.29
N ALA A 7 -10.16 -6.94 -9.59
CA ALA A 7 -11.05 -7.26 -8.49
C ALA A 7 -10.22 -7.62 -7.26
N GLU A 8 -10.66 -7.15 -6.11
CA GLU A 8 -10.06 -7.47 -4.82
C GLU A 8 -11.13 -8.01 -3.87
N LEU A 9 -10.72 -8.91 -2.98
CA LEU A 9 -11.55 -9.55 -1.98
C LEU A 9 -10.95 -9.30 -0.60
N ALA A 10 -11.79 -8.92 0.35
CA ALA A 10 -11.50 -8.97 1.78
C ALA A 10 -12.53 -9.83 2.51
N VAL A 11 -12.12 -10.43 3.62
CA VAL A 11 -13.01 -11.21 4.50
C VAL A 11 -12.93 -10.60 5.89
N ASP A 12 -14.07 -10.30 6.49
CA ASP A 12 -14.12 -9.82 7.87
C ASP A 12 -14.02 -10.97 8.88
N ASN A 13 -13.90 -10.65 10.17
CA ASN A 13 -13.78 -11.64 11.24
C ASN A 13 -15.03 -12.52 11.43
N ASP A 14 -16.18 -12.13 10.86
CA ASP A 14 -17.40 -12.92 10.86
C ASP A 14 -17.49 -13.84 9.63
N GLY A 15 -16.44 -13.88 8.80
CA GLY A 15 -16.35 -14.70 7.59
C GLY A 15 -17.11 -14.13 6.39
N ARG A 16 -17.55 -12.86 6.44
CA ARG A 16 -18.28 -12.23 5.33
C ARG A 16 -17.30 -11.66 4.31
N ALA A 17 -17.47 -12.08 3.06
CA ALA A 17 -16.66 -11.64 1.94
C ALA A 17 -17.15 -10.30 1.38
N SER A 18 -16.21 -9.40 1.12
CA SER A 18 -16.39 -8.09 0.50
C SER A 18 -15.57 -8.05 -0.78
N ILE A 19 -16.20 -7.86 -1.93
CA ILE A 19 -15.54 -7.84 -3.23
C ILE A 19 -15.70 -6.44 -3.80
N VAL A 20 -14.60 -5.89 -4.32
CA VAL A 20 -14.60 -4.65 -5.11
C VAL A 20 -14.07 -4.95 -6.50
N TRP A 21 -14.61 -4.32 -7.52
CA TRP A 21 -14.11 -4.44 -8.89
C TRP A 21 -14.38 -3.17 -9.68
N GLN A 22 -13.67 -3.06 -10.80
CA GLN A 22 -13.90 -2.02 -11.78
C GLN A 22 -14.85 -2.50 -12.88
N ASN A 23 -15.85 -1.68 -13.22
CA ASN A 23 -16.70 -1.87 -14.40
C ASN A 23 -16.70 -0.60 -15.26
N GLY A 24 -15.87 -0.54 -16.29
CA GLY A 24 -15.65 0.70 -17.04
C GLY A 24 -14.96 1.75 -16.18
N SER A 25 -15.58 2.91 -15.97
CA SER A 25 -15.08 3.99 -15.11
C SER A 25 -15.83 4.05 -13.78
N THR A 26 -16.23 2.89 -13.26
CA THR A 26 -17.07 2.78 -12.07
C THR A 26 -16.46 1.77 -11.14
N VAL A 27 -16.23 2.16 -9.89
CA VAL A 27 -15.92 1.22 -8.80
C VAL A 27 -17.22 0.62 -8.25
N CYS A 28 -17.31 -0.70 -8.32
CA CYS A 28 -18.43 -1.48 -7.83
C CYS A 28 -18.02 -2.32 -6.62
N TYR A 29 -18.97 -2.58 -5.74
CA TYR A 29 -18.80 -3.34 -4.52
C TYR A 29 -19.92 -4.35 -4.34
N ASN A 30 -19.61 -5.50 -3.76
CA ASN A 30 -20.61 -6.44 -3.28
C ASN A 30 -20.14 -7.07 -1.98
N ARG A 31 -21.10 -7.44 -1.13
CA ARG A 31 -20.84 -8.20 0.09
C ARG A 31 -21.61 -9.50 0.04
N VAL A 32 -20.93 -10.60 0.28
CA VAL A 32 -21.58 -11.88 0.53
C VAL A 32 -21.99 -11.90 2.00
N VAL A 33 -23.26 -11.60 2.26
CA VAL A 33 -23.91 -11.91 3.53
C VAL A 33 -24.48 -13.32 3.41
N ASN A 34 -24.10 -14.21 4.33
CA ASN A 34 -24.57 -15.59 4.38
C ASN A 34 -26.08 -15.64 4.64
N GLU A 35 -26.90 -15.49 3.61
CA GLU A 35 -28.35 -15.64 3.75
C GLU A 35 -28.87 -16.55 2.63
N VAL A 36 -28.90 -17.85 2.97
CA VAL A 36 -29.51 -18.98 2.24
C VAL A 36 -28.63 -19.66 1.18
N PRO A 37 -28.21 -20.93 1.39
CA PRO A 37 -27.67 -21.77 0.31
C PRO A 37 -28.68 -21.85 -0.85
N GLY A 38 -28.31 -21.30 -2.01
CA GLY A 38 -29.17 -21.27 -3.20
C GLY A 38 -30.10 -20.05 -3.33
N GLY A 39 -29.97 -19.05 -2.46
CA GLY A 39 -30.60 -17.73 -2.68
C GLY A 39 -29.96 -16.97 -3.85
N PRO A 40 -30.66 -16.01 -4.48
CA PRO A 40 -30.06 -15.14 -5.48
C PRO A 40 -28.95 -14.30 -4.82
N PRO A 41 -27.81 -14.06 -5.49
CA PRO A 41 -26.76 -13.20 -4.95
C PRO A 41 -27.28 -11.78 -4.74
N ASP A 42 -26.79 -11.11 -3.70
CA ASP A 42 -27.02 -9.68 -3.51
C ASP A 42 -26.54 -8.90 -4.75
N PHE A 43 -27.33 -7.92 -5.16
CA PHE A 43 -26.97 -7.08 -6.31
C PHE A 43 -25.75 -6.20 -5.98
N PRO A 44 -24.80 -6.06 -6.92
CA PRO A 44 -23.73 -5.08 -6.82
C PRO A 44 -24.20 -3.68 -6.43
N LYS A 45 -23.51 -3.07 -5.48
CA LYS A 45 -23.70 -1.68 -5.05
C LYS A 45 -22.59 -0.83 -5.64
N VAL A 46 -22.95 0.35 -6.13
CA VAL A 46 -21.98 1.29 -6.68
C VAL A 46 -21.26 2.01 -5.54
N VAL A 47 -19.93 1.99 -5.54
CA VAL A 47 -19.10 2.76 -4.61
C VAL A 47 -18.90 4.17 -5.15
N ASP A 48 -18.64 4.27 -6.46
CA ASP A 48 -18.43 5.51 -7.17
C ASP A 48 -19.07 5.48 -8.56
N THR A 49 -19.66 6.60 -8.98
CA THR A 49 -20.20 6.81 -10.34
C THR A 49 -19.40 7.83 -11.15
N ASN A 50 -18.39 8.50 -10.57
CA ASN A 50 -17.94 9.82 -11.04
C ASN A 50 -16.44 9.96 -11.32
N ALA A 51 -15.61 8.93 -11.14
CA ALA A 51 -14.18 9.04 -11.43
C ALA A 51 -13.82 8.48 -12.81
N ILE A 52 -13.32 9.37 -13.68
CA ILE A 52 -12.89 9.00 -15.03
C ILE A 52 -11.54 8.29 -14.90
N ALA A 53 -11.47 7.05 -15.38
CA ALA A 53 -10.29 6.15 -15.30
C ALA A 53 -10.00 5.62 -13.89
N ASP A 54 -11.00 4.99 -13.28
CA ASP A 54 -10.78 4.15 -12.11
C ASP A 54 -9.83 2.99 -12.42
N ALA A 55 -8.93 2.64 -11.51
CA ALA A 55 -8.09 1.44 -11.60
C ALA A 55 -7.66 1.01 -10.19
N GLY A 56 -7.32 -0.27 -10.04
CA GLY A 56 -6.79 -0.85 -8.82
C GLY A 56 -7.66 -0.66 -7.59
N PRO A 57 -8.98 -0.92 -7.63
CA PRO A 57 -9.78 -0.81 -6.43
C PRO A 57 -9.37 -1.88 -5.43
N THR A 58 -9.18 -1.46 -4.18
CA THR A 58 -8.79 -2.30 -3.05
C THR A 58 -9.77 -2.08 -1.90
N VAL A 59 -9.99 -3.11 -1.08
CA VAL A 59 -11.07 -3.11 -0.08
C VAL A 59 -10.62 -3.76 1.22
N VAL A 60 -11.05 -3.20 2.34
CA VAL A 60 -10.98 -3.85 3.65
C VAL A 60 -12.29 -3.66 4.39
N ALA A 61 -12.68 -4.66 5.19
CA ALA A 61 -13.84 -4.59 6.06
C ALA A 61 -13.46 -4.99 7.48
N ASP A 62 -14.00 -4.28 8.47
CA ASP A 62 -13.78 -4.61 9.87
C ASP A 62 -14.94 -5.42 10.46
N ALA A 63 -14.72 -5.96 11.66
CA ALA A 63 -15.72 -6.75 12.39
C ALA A 63 -16.99 -5.97 12.75
N SER A 64 -16.95 -4.63 12.77
CA SER A 64 -18.15 -3.80 12.99
C SER A 64 -18.98 -3.63 11.72
N GLY A 65 -18.54 -4.20 10.61
CA GLY A 65 -19.20 -4.09 9.31
C GLY A 65 -18.92 -2.76 8.61
N ARG A 66 -17.92 -1.99 9.07
CA ARG A 66 -17.43 -0.86 8.29
C ARG A 66 -16.61 -1.38 7.12
N VAL A 67 -16.78 -0.73 5.98
CA VAL A 67 -16.12 -1.08 4.73
C VAL A 67 -15.34 0.13 4.26
N HIS A 68 -14.12 -0.09 3.82
CA HIS A 68 -13.24 0.95 3.31
C HIS A 68 -12.77 0.54 1.93
N VAL A 69 -12.87 1.46 0.97
CA VAL A 69 -12.48 1.22 -0.42
C VAL A 69 -11.55 2.35 -0.85
N THR A 70 -10.46 2.00 -1.52
CA THR A 70 -9.59 2.96 -2.18
C THR A 70 -9.28 2.51 -3.61
N TRP A 71 -9.08 3.47 -4.50
CA TRP A 71 -8.79 3.24 -5.91
C TRP A 71 -8.02 4.43 -6.47
N ILE A 72 -7.48 4.25 -7.65
CA ILE A 72 -6.90 5.32 -8.45
C ILE A 72 -7.98 5.85 -9.37
N GLY A 73 -8.18 7.17 -9.46
CA GLY A 73 -9.14 7.80 -10.36
C GLY A 73 -8.70 9.22 -10.75
N LYS A 74 -9.53 10.00 -11.45
CA LYS A 74 -9.19 11.40 -11.80
C LYS A 74 -10.07 12.44 -11.09
N ASP A 75 -9.44 13.48 -10.52
CA ASP A 75 -10.10 14.66 -9.93
C ASP A 75 -10.49 15.73 -10.98
N GLY A 76 -10.86 15.27 -12.18
CA GLY A 76 -11.12 16.11 -13.36
C GLY A 76 -9.88 16.33 -14.23
N VAL A 77 -8.69 16.51 -13.63
CA VAL A 77 -7.44 16.70 -14.40
C VAL A 77 -6.34 15.73 -13.95
N LYS A 78 -6.14 15.54 -12.65
CA LYS A 78 -5.03 14.74 -12.10
C LYS A 78 -5.51 13.38 -11.64
N GLN A 79 -4.68 12.37 -11.86
CA GLN A 79 -4.82 11.03 -11.30
C GLN A 79 -4.48 11.08 -9.81
N ARG A 80 -5.42 10.62 -8.98
CA ARG A 80 -5.39 10.68 -7.52
C ARG A 80 -5.78 9.34 -6.94
N THR A 81 -5.35 9.13 -5.70
CA THR A 81 -5.89 8.09 -4.84
C THR A 81 -7.19 8.59 -4.21
N PHE A 82 -8.30 7.87 -4.43
CA PHE A 82 -9.60 8.15 -3.85
C PHE A 82 -9.93 7.19 -2.73
N TYR A 83 -10.83 7.62 -1.85
CA TYR A 83 -11.30 6.85 -0.72
C TYR A 83 -12.80 7.08 -0.50
N ALA A 84 -13.49 6.01 -0.15
CA ALA A 84 -14.83 6.06 0.42
C ALA A 84 -14.99 5.00 1.52
N ARG A 85 -15.88 5.29 2.48
CA ARG A 85 -16.25 4.32 3.52
C ARG A 85 -17.74 4.09 3.60
N SER A 86 -18.11 2.89 4.03
CA SER A 86 -19.45 2.57 4.47
C SER A 86 -19.45 2.30 5.97
N THR A 87 -20.43 2.87 6.68
CA THR A 87 -20.70 2.59 8.10
C THR A 87 -21.94 1.72 8.27
N ASN A 88 -22.52 1.24 7.18
CA ASN A 88 -23.78 0.50 7.16
C ASN A 88 -23.65 -0.77 6.29
N ALA A 89 -22.60 -1.55 6.53
CA ALA A 89 -22.37 -2.84 5.89
C ALA A 89 -22.24 -2.80 4.35
N GLY A 90 -21.82 -1.66 3.80
CA GLY A 90 -21.72 -1.45 2.36
C GLY A 90 -23.04 -1.10 1.69
N MET A 91 -24.12 -0.78 2.44
CA MET A 91 -25.40 -0.35 1.86
C MET A 91 -25.29 1.02 1.16
N SER A 92 -24.46 1.91 1.70
CA SER A 92 -24.10 3.17 1.06
C SER A 92 -22.68 3.57 1.43
N PHE A 93 -22.04 4.38 0.59
CA PHE A 93 -20.69 4.91 0.81
C PHE A 93 -20.74 6.42 1.09
N SER A 94 -19.73 6.92 1.80
CA SER A 94 -19.52 8.34 2.06
C SER A 94 -19.25 9.10 0.76
N THR A 95 -19.28 10.43 0.84
CA THR A 95 -18.71 11.27 -0.21
C THR A 95 -17.25 10.90 -0.46
N LEU A 96 -16.81 11.01 -1.72
CA LEU A 96 -15.45 10.72 -2.14
C LEU A 96 -14.46 11.65 -1.45
N MET A 97 -13.33 11.10 -1.01
CA MET A 97 -12.21 11.86 -0.51
C MET A 97 -10.98 11.58 -1.38
N ALA A 98 -10.43 12.62 -2.00
CA ALA A 98 -9.16 12.52 -2.72
C ALA A 98 -7.99 12.68 -1.74
N MET A 99 -7.10 11.69 -1.69
CA MET A 99 -5.81 11.82 -1.04
C MET A 99 -4.91 12.64 -1.94
N THR A 100 -4.22 13.63 -1.37
CA THR A 100 -3.30 14.47 -2.12
C THR A 100 -2.02 14.72 -1.32
N PRO A 101 -0.85 14.75 -1.98
CA PRO A 101 0.42 15.09 -1.35
C PRO A 101 0.46 16.51 -0.78
N SER A 102 -0.47 17.39 -1.20
CA SER A 102 -0.61 18.74 -0.65
C SER A 102 -0.99 18.79 0.84
N THR A 103 -1.35 17.64 1.43
CA THR A 103 -1.48 17.49 2.89
C THR A 103 -0.12 17.39 3.61
N VAL A 104 0.97 17.20 2.86
CA VAL A 104 2.36 17.22 3.34
C VAL A 104 2.98 18.59 3.03
N PRO A 105 3.55 19.29 4.03
CA PRO A 105 4.14 20.62 3.81
C PRO A 105 5.20 20.64 2.71
N GLY A 106 5.09 21.58 1.78
CA GLY A 106 6.08 21.82 0.73
C GLY A 106 5.97 20.94 -0.52
N LEU A 107 4.95 20.07 -0.61
CA LEU A 107 4.72 19.23 -1.80
C LEU A 107 3.46 19.67 -2.54
N SER A 108 3.57 19.84 -3.85
CA SER A 108 2.43 19.90 -4.77
C SER A 108 2.41 18.60 -5.55
N GLY A 109 1.36 17.78 -5.39
CA GLY A 109 1.23 16.54 -6.18
C GLY A 109 1.11 16.85 -7.67
N ASP A 110 1.82 16.11 -8.51
CA ASP A 110 1.62 16.11 -9.96
C ASP A 110 0.57 15.05 -10.35
N ASP A 111 0.45 14.77 -11.64
CA ASP A 111 -0.35 13.66 -12.16
C ASP A 111 0.43 12.35 -12.06
N GLY A 112 -0.26 11.24 -11.76
CA GLY A 112 0.33 9.89 -11.75
C GLY A 112 0.37 9.18 -10.39
N ALA A 113 -0.67 9.34 -9.55
CA ALA A 113 -0.87 8.44 -8.42
C ALA A 113 -1.13 7.00 -8.92
N ASP A 114 -0.50 5.99 -8.32
CA ASP A 114 -0.71 4.59 -8.71
C ASP A 114 -0.48 3.64 -7.52
N LYS A 115 -0.92 2.40 -7.68
CA LYS A 115 -0.81 1.30 -6.70
C LYS A 115 -1.35 1.65 -5.31
N ALA A 116 -2.51 2.31 -5.27
CA ALA A 116 -3.21 2.55 -4.01
C ALA A 116 -3.57 1.22 -3.32
N ARG A 117 -3.34 1.15 -2.01
CA ARG A 117 -3.69 0.03 -1.14
C ARG A 117 -4.26 0.55 0.17
N ILE A 118 -5.09 -0.25 0.83
CA ILE A 118 -5.71 0.10 2.11
C ILE A 118 -5.59 -1.02 3.14
N ALA A 119 -5.41 -0.64 4.41
CA ALA A 119 -5.48 -1.53 5.56
C ALA A 119 -6.31 -0.88 6.68
N ALA A 120 -6.96 -1.70 7.52
CA ALA A 120 -7.73 -1.21 8.66
C ALA A 120 -7.57 -2.14 9.88
N ALA A 121 -7.45 -1.53 11.07
CA ALA A 121 -7.42 -2.22 12.35
C ALA A 121 -8.10 -1.35 13.42
N GLY A 122 -9.27 -1.79 13.91
CA GLY A 122 -10.07 -1.00 14.85
C GLY A 122 -10.46 0.36 14.26
N GLN A 123 -10.08 1.46 14.91
CA GLN A 123 -10.33 2.83 14.40
C GLN A 123 -9.25 3.33 13.43
N VAL A 124 -8.16 2.59 13.28
CA VAL A 124 -7.06 2.95 12.39
C VAL A 124 -7.40 2.51 10.98
N VAL A 125 -7.31 3.44 10.03
CA VAL A 125 -7.39 3.15 8.59
C VAL A 125 -6.16 3.79 7.96
N ALA A 126 -5.45 3.06 7.12
CA ALA A 126 -4.25 3.56 6.45
C ALA A 126 -4.32 3.26 4.94
N LEU A 127 -3.95 4.25 4.13
CA LEU A 127 -3.81 4.14 2.69
C LEU A 127 -2.35 4.40 2.32
N VAL A 128 -1.84 3.67 1.33
CA VAL A 128 -0.51 3.90 0.75
C VAL A 128 -0.65 3.89 -0.76
N TRP A 129 0.12 4.76 -1.40
CA TRP A 129 0.23 4.86 -2.84
C TRP A 129 1.62 5.43 -3.16
N PHE A 130 2.03 5.34 -4.41
CA PHE A 130 3.06 6.23 -4.91
C PHE A 130 2.44 7.30 -5.79
N GLU A 131 3.02 8.48 -5.79
CA GLU A 131 2.61 9.59 -6.64
C GLU A 131 3.85 10.30 -7.16
N LYS A 132 3.79 10.70 -8.43
CA LYS A 132 4.84 11.50 -9.01
C LYS A 132 4.77 12.91 -8.44
N VAL A 133 5.89 13.35 -7.86
CA VAL A 133 6.17 14.77 -7.59
C VAL A 133 7.33 15.15 -8.51
N THR A 134 8.55 15.32 -7.98
CA THR A 134 9.75 15.36 -8.83
C THR A 134 10.12 13.96 -9.34
N ASN A 135 9.98 12.98 -8.45
CA ASN A 135 10.19 11.55 -8.67
C ASN A 135 8.94 10.78 -8.22
N ASN A 136 8.91 9.47 -8.44
CA ASN A 136 7.93 8.61 -7.79
C ASN A 136 8.29 8.52 -6.30
N GLU A 137 7.37 8.93 -5.44
CA GLU A 137 7.53 8.95 -3.99
C GLU A 137 6.35 8.22 -3.34
N VAL A 138 6.61 7.54 -2.22
CA VAL A 138 5.61 6.79 -1.46
C VAL A 138 5.00 7.66 -0.38
N PHE A 139 3.67 7.65 -0.33
CA PHE A 139 2.87 8.43 0.61
C PHE A 139 1.96 7.52 1.42
N VAL A 140 1.72 7.90 2.68
CA VAL A 140 0.72 7.28 3.55
C VAL A 140 -0.29 8.32 4.00
N ALA A 141 -1.56 7.96 3.98
CA ALA A 141 -2.62 8.67 4.68
C ALA A 141 -3.14 7.79 5.82
N ARG A 142 -3.16 8.30 7.05
CA ARG A 142 -3.63 7.57 8.23
C ARG A 142 -4.78 8.29 8.92
N SER A 143 -5.82 7.54 9.23
CA SER A 143 -6.94 7.94 10.07
C SER A 143 -6.86 7.27 11.43
N SER A 144 -7.40 7.95 12.45
CA SER A 144 -7.62 7.40 13.80
C SER A 144 -9.09 7.47 14.24
N ASP A 145 -9.98 7.85 13.33
CA ASP A 145 -11.42 8.07 13.55
C ASP A 145 -12.29 7.23 12.61
N GLY A 146 -11.81 6.03 12.26
CA GLY A 146 -12.49 5.10 11.37
C GLY A 146 -12.60 5.63 9.94
N GLY A 147 -11.64 6.45 9.52
CA GLY A 147 -11.57 7.06 8.21
C GLY A 147 -12.56 8.20 7.97
N ALA A 148 -12.89 8.96 9.02
CA ALA A 148 -13.65 10.21 8.88
C ALA A 148 -12.72 11.36 8.44
N SER A 149 -11.47 11.35 8.90
CA SER A 149 -10.42 12.27 8.52
C SER A 149 -9.06 11.55 8.44
N PHE A 150 -8.13 12.14 7.68
CA PHE A 150 -6.80 11.56 7.47
C PHE A 150 -5.70 12.62 7.62
N GLN A 151 -4.55 12.17 8.13
CA GLN A 151 -3.27 12.90 8.08
C GLN A 151 -2.38 12.24 7.03
N GLY A 152 -1.65 13.03 6.24
CA GLY A 152 -0.74 12.55 5.20
C GLY A 152 0.73 12.63 5.61
N ALA A 153 1.57 11.72 5.12
CA ALA A 153 3.02 11.75 5.26
C ALA A 153 3.71 11.18 4.02
N LYS A 154 4.88 11.72 3.68
CA LYS A 154 5.82 11.08 2.73
C LYS A 154 6.69 10.08 3.50
N VAL A 155 6.85 8.87 2.98
CA VAL A 155 7.61 7.78 3.64
C VAL A 155 8.94 7.52 2.96
N SER A 156 9.03 7.68 1.64
CA SER A 156 10.26 7.45 0.88
C SER A 156 11.32 8.52 1.12
N ASP A 157 12.57 8.05 1.17
CA ASP A 157 13.76 8.89 1.11
C ASP A 157 14.79 8.24 0.16
N PRO A 158 14.90 8.71 -1.09
CA PRO A 158 15.78 8.10 -2.06
C PRO A 158 17.28 8.26 -1.74
N ALA A 159 17.64 9.18 -0.84
CA ALA A 159 19.03 9.37 -0.43
C ALA A 159 19.58 8.19 0.38
N VAL A 160 18.70 7.33 0.93
CA VAL A 160 19.09 6.18 1.75
C VAL A 160 19.74 5.06 0.94
N SER A 161 19.12 4.63 -0.16
CA SER A 161 19.69 3.57 -1.00
C SER A 161 20.58 4.10 -2.12
N HIS A 162 20.25 5.26 -2.67
CA HIS A 162 20.90 5.77 -3.87
C HIS A 162 21.21 7.27 -3.80
N PRO A 163 22.13 7.70 -2.93
CA PRO A 163 22.46 9.12 -2.73
C PRO A 163 23.04 9.81 -3.96
N ALA A 164 23.50 9.06 -4.97
CA ALA A 164 24.03 9.57 -6.24
C ALA A 164 23.12 9.27 -7.46
N GLY A 165 21.92 8.71 -7.26
CA GLY A 165 20.99 8.40 -8.34
C GLY A 165 20.43 9.66 -9.00
N THR A 166 20.29 9.64 -10.33
CA THR A 166 19.82 10.82 -11.10
C THR A 166 18.29 10.89 -11.18
N HIS A 167 17.59 9.75 -11.05
CA HIS A 167 16.12 9.66 -11.09
C HIS A 167 15.59 8.53 -10.21
N PRO A 168 15.72 8.64 -8.88
CA PRO A 168 15.25 7.60 -7.98
C PRO A 168 13.72 7.45 -8.06
N ARG A 169 13.22 6.23 -7.83
CA ARG A 169 11.79 5.90 -7.96
C ARG A 169 11.35 4.99 -6.83
N ALA A 170 10.51 5.50 -5.94
CA ALA A 170 9.84 4.70 -4.92
C ALA A 170 8.48 4.24 -5.47
N GLU A 171 8.32 2.94 -5.66
CA GLU A 171 7.21 2.33 -6.40
C GLU A 171 6.71 1.06 -5.69
N ASP A 172 5.55 0.56 -6.15
CA ASP A 172 4.92 -0.68 -5.68
C ASP A 172 4.83 -0.81 -4.15
N PRO A 173 4.34 0.22 -3.43
CA PRO A 173 4.29 0.16 -1.98
C PRO A 173 3.23 -0.81 -1.47
N ARG A 174 3.55 -1.48 -0.36
CA ARG A 174 2.65 -2.32 0.43
C ARG A 174 2.69 -1.88 1.88
N MET A 175 1.61 -2.16 2.61
CA MET A 175 1.55 -1.87 4.04
C MET A 175 0.92 -2.98 4.85
N ALA A 176 1.19 -2.94 6.15
CA ALA A 176 0.45 -3.65 7.17
C ALA A 176 0.27 -2.77 8.42
N ILE A 177 -0.73 -3.07 9.24
CA ILE A 177 -0.93 -2.42 10.54
C ILE A 177 -0.62 -3.44 11.62
N GLY A 178 0.37 -3.13 12.46
CA GLY A 178 0.75 -3.97 13.59
C GLY A 178 -0.33 -3.99 14.68
N ALA A 179 -0.23 -4.95 15.60
CA ALA A 179 -1.14 -5.04 16.75
C ALA A 179 -1.06 -3.81 17.68
N ASP A 180 0.03 -3.04 17.61
CA ASP A 180 0.24 -1.75 18.26
C ASP A 180 -0.46 -0.56 17.55
N GLY A 181 -1.09 -0.81 16.40
CA GLY A 181 -1.76 0.19 15.58
C GLY A 181 -0.80 1.07 14.76
N LEU A 182 0.48 0.72 14.70
CA LEU A 182 1.48 1.40 13.87
C LEU A 182 1.45 0.86 12.44
N VAL A 183 1.70 1.75 11.47
CA VAL A 183 1.74 1.41 10.05
C VAL A 183 3.16 1.00 9.67
N HIS A 184 3.30 -0.14 9.00
CA HIS A 184 4.54 -0.65 8.42
C HIS A 184 4.42 -0.57 6.91
N VAL A 185 5.48 -0.12 6.22
CA VAL A 185 5.48 0.08 4.78
C VAL A 185 6.72 -0.53 4.18
N ALA A 186 6.56 -1.26 3.08
CA ALA A 186 7.64 -1.73 2.23
C ALA A 186 7.40 -1.27 0.79
N TRP A 187 8.47 -0.99 0.04
CA TRP A 187 8.38 -0.51 -1.34
C TRP A 187 9.63 -0.86 -2.13
N ARG A 188 9.51 -0.85 -3.47
CA ARG A 188 10.65 -0.94 -4.38
C ARG A 188 11.28 0.44 -4.56
N GLN A 189 12.59 0.53 -4.44
CA GLN A 189 13.34 1.77 -4.61
C GLN A 189 14.37 1.62 -5.72
N GLY A 190 14.04 2.13 -6.90
CA GLY A 190 14.96 2.22 -8.02
C GLY A 190 15.81 3.47 -7.99
N ASN A 191 16.93 3.44 -8.71
CA ASN A 191 17.84 4.59 -8.88
C ASN A 191 17.72 5.30 -10.24
N GLY A 192 16.82 4.79 -11.10
CA GLY A 192 16.61 5.27 -12.46
C GLY A 192 17.43 4.53 -13.53
N THR A 193 18.15 3.46 -13.16
CA THR A 193 18.88 2.57 -14.07
C THR A 193 18.36 1.12 -13.98
N THR A 194 19.19 0.16 -13.55
CA THR A 194 18.85 -1.28 -13.47
C THR A 194 18.91 -1.85 -12.06
N VAL A 195 19.15 -1.00 -11.06
CA VAL A 195 19.26 -1.41 -9.64
C VAL A 195 18.03 -0.93 -8.90
N ASP A 196 17.38 -1.88 -8.23
CA ASP A 196 16.24 -1.67 -7.35
C ASP A 196 16.54 -2.28 -5.98
N ASP A 197 16.13 -1.60 -4.91
CA ASP A 197 16.20 -2.10 -3.54
C ASP A 197 14.81 -2.38 -2.97
N ALA A 198 14.70 -3.39 -2.11
CA ALA A 198 13.56 -3.53 -1.22
C ALA A 198 13.80 -2.62 -0.02
N MET A 199 12.88 -1.71 0.23
CA MET A 199 12.95 -0.76 1.33
C MET A 199 11.86 -1.04 2.36
N TYR A 200 12.11 -0.61 3.59
CA TYR A 200 11.16 -0.70 4.69
C TYR A 200 11.22 0.53 5.60
N ALA A 201 10.06 0.95 6.12
CA ALA A 201 9.94 1.92 7.19
C ALA A 201 8.71 1.62 8.06
N ARG A 202 8.73 2.09 9.31
CA ARG A 202 7.58 1.96 10.22
C ARG A 202 7.22 3.29 10.84
N GLN A 203 5.94 3.47 11.13
CA GLN A 203 5.46 4.61 11.89
C GLN A 203 6.13 4.63 13.27
N SER A 204 6.55 5.81 13.72
CA SER A 204 7.06 6.03 15.07
C SER A 204 5.92 6.15 16.06
N ALA A 205 6.12 5.63 17.27
CA ALA A 205 5.18 5.85 18.37
C ALA A 205 5.23 7.33 18.80
N GLY A 206 4.07 7.97 18.97
CA GLY A 206 3.99 9.36 19.41
C GLY A 206 2.83 10.15 18.79
N ALA A 207 2.85 11.45 19.01
CA ALA A 207 1.88 12.36 18.39
C ALA A 207 2.28 12.67 16.94
N GLY A 208 1.34 12.50 16.02
CA GLY A 208 1.51 12.78 14.59
C GLY A 208 1.87 11.55 13.74
N LEU A 209 1.84 11.74 12.42
CA LEU A 209 2.18 10.71 11.43
C LEU A 209 3.63 10.90 10.96
N VAL A 210 4.57 10.24 11.65
CA VAL A 210 6.01 10.28 11.35
C VAL A 210 6.53 8.85 11.20
N PHE A 211 7.39 8.63 10.21
CA PHE A 211 8.02 7.33 9.95
C PHE A 211 9.48 7.33 10.39
N SER A 212 10.00 6.14 10.73
CA SER A 212 11.42 5.91 10.89
C SER A 212 12.18 6.28 9.61
N ALA A 213 13.49 6.54 9.73
CA ALA A 213 14.34 6.55 8.55
C ALA A 213 14.15 5.23 7.77
N PRO A 214 13.97 5.28 6.44
CA PRO A 214 13.94 4.09 5.62
C PRO A 214 15.21 3.26 5.78
N VAL A 215 15.08 1.95 5.60
CA VAL A 215 16.19 1.00 5.59
C VAL A 215 16.09 0.09 4.39
N VAL A 216 17.24 -0.26 3.81
CA VAL A 216 17.36 -1.30 2.78
C VAL A 216 17.24 -2.66 3.47
N ILE A 217 16.38 -3.53 2.96
CA ILE A 217 16.17 -4.90 3.46
C ILE A 217 16.56 -5.97 2.44
N SER A 218 16.79 -5.58 1.19
CA SER A 218 17.46 -6.40 0.19
C SER A 218 18.95 -6.51 0.47
N CYS A 219 19.59 -7.51 -0.11
CA CYS A 219 21.04 -7.58 -0.06
C CYS A 219 21.64 -6.44 -0.90
N PRO A 220 22.49 -5.57 -0.31
CA PRO A 220 23.17 -4.55 -1.08
C PRO A 220 24.08 -5.23 -2.11
N ASP A 221 24.14 -4.66 -3.31
CA ASP A 221 25.17 -4.99 -4.30
C ASP A 221 26.53 -5.11 -3.57
N ASN A 222 27.27 -6.21 -3.79
CA ASN A 222 28.67 -6.42 -3.41
C ASN A 222 29.10 -6.67 -1.94
N THR A 223 28.22 -7.00 -0.98
CA THR A 223 28.64 -7.16 0.43
C THR A 223 28.72 -8.60 0.96
N ALA A 224 29.69 -8.86 1.86
CA ALA A 224 29.84 -10.10 2.63
C ALA A 224 28.71 -10.32 3.68
N ALA A 225 27.72 -9.42 3.74
CA ALA A 225 26.62 -9.43 4.69
C ALA A 225 25.51 -10.43 4.32
N CYS A 226 25.56 -11.03 3.13
CA CYS A 226 24.57 -11.99 2.65
C CYS A 226 25.20 -13.34 2.26
N PRO A 227 25.29 -14.31 3.19
CA PRO A 227 25.82 -15.64 2.91
C PRO A 227 24.95 -16.38 1.88
N GLY A 228 25.54 -16.78 0.75
CA GLY A 228 24.84 -17.53 -0.31
C GLY A 228 24.33 -16.69 -1.49
N ILE A 229 24.52 -15.37 -1.46
CA ILE A 229 24.27 -14.45 -2.58
C ILE A 229 25.55 -14.31 -3.41
N ASP A 230 25.43 -14.22 -4.74
CA ASP A 230 26.58 -14.02 -5.64
C ASP A 230 27.02 -12.53 -5.61
N PRO A 231 28.14 -12.18 -4.95
CA PRO A 231 28.58 -10.79 -4.82
C PRO A 231 29.10 -10.20 -6.15
N SER A 232 29.22 -11.02 -7.20
CA SER A 232 29.65 -10.57 -8.53
C SER A 232 28.51 -10.05 -9.41
N ARG A 233 27.25 -10.17 -8.96
CA ARG A 233 26.11 -9.53 -9.62
C ARG A 233 25.97 -8.08 -9.16
N VAL A 234 25.84 -7.19 -10.14
CA VAL A 234 25.96 -5.74 -9.97
C VAL A 234 24.59 -5.03 -10.07
N SER A 235 23.48 -5.78 -10.09
CA SER A 235 22.12 -5.24 -10.29
C SER A 235 21.06 -6.32 -10.04
N PRO A 236 20.78 -6.71 -8.79
CA PRO A 236 19.62 -7.53 -8.53
C PRO A 236 18.35 -6.77 -8.93
N LYS A 237 17.46 -7.46 -9.62
CA LYS A 237 16.11 -6.95 -9.87
C LYS A 237 15.29 -7.31 -8.65
N ILE A 238 14.63 -6.33 -8.06
CA ILE A 238 13.78 -6.52 -6.89
C ILE A 238 12.39 -6.03 -7.23
N ASP A 239 11.38 -6.87 -7.03
CA ASP A 239 10.00 -6.55 -7.34
C ASP A 239 9.04 -6.91 -6.19
N ASP A 240 7.93 -6.17 -6.16
CA ASP A 240 6.73 -6.45 -5.37
C ASP A 240 7.00 -6.77 -3.88
N PRO A 241 7.73 -5.93 -3.12
CA PRO A 241 7.90 -6.17 -1.69
C PRO A 241 6.57 -6.08 -0.96
N VAL A 242 6.21 -7.14 -0.23
CA VAL A 242 5.00 -7.26 0.58
C VAL A 242 5.40 -7.36 2.05
N VAL A 243 4.79 -6.54 2.89
CA VAL A 243 5.01 -6.55 4.34
C VAL A 243 3.78 -7.04 5.09
N ASP A 244 4.00 -7.83 6.14
CA ASP A 244 3.05 -8.17 7.19
C ASP A 244 3.70 -8.05 8.58
N VAL A 245 2.91 -8.09 9.65
CA VAL A 245 3.39 -7.91 11.02
C VAL A 245 2.85 -9.01 11.92
N ASP A 246 3.73 -9.72 12.63
CA ASP A 246 3.30 -10.72 13.59
C ASP A 246 2.69 -10.12 14.87
N GLY A 247 2.05 -10.96 15.69
CA GLY A 247 1.43 -10.52 16.94
C GLY A 247 2.41 -9.94 17.99
N ASN A 248 3.72 -10.04 17.76
CA ASN A 248 4.74 -9.42 18.62
C ASN A 248 5.28 -8.10 18.04
N GLY A 249 4.74 -7.64 16.90
CA GLY A 249 5.16 -6.40 16.24
C GLY A 249 6.39 -6.55 15.33
N ASN A 250 6.82 -7.78 15.03
CA ASN A 250 7.91 -7.99 14.07
C ASN A 250 7.36 -7.89 12.65
N ALA A 251 7.98 -7.07 11.82
CA ALA A 251 7.73 -7.06 10.39
C ALA A 251 8.31 -8.30 9.71
N LEU A 252 7.54 -8.85 8.78
CA LEU A 252 7.86 -9.91 7.84
C LEU A 252 7.75 -9.28 6.46
N VAL A 253 8.83 -9.30 5.67
CA VAL A 253 8.82 -8.77 4.31
C VAL A 253 9.23 -9.87 3.34
N VAL A 254 8.44 -10.03 2.28
CA VAL A 254 8.67 -10.95 1.17
C VAL A 254 8.86 -10.14 -0.10
N TYR A 255 9.78 -10.54 -0.98
CA TYR A 255 9.99 -9.89 -2.28
C TYR A 255 10.47 -10.90 -3.32
N ASP A 256 10.21 -10.61 -4.60
CA ASP A 256 10.81 -11.33 -5.72
C ASP A 256 12.18 -10.71 -6.01
N SER A 257 13.20 -11.56 -6.15
CA SER A 257 14.51 -11.11 -6.59
C SER A 257 15.26 -12.14 -7.43
N ASN A 258 16.35 -11.70 -8.05
CA ASN A 258 17.33 -12.53 -8.73
C ASN A 258 18.72 -12.48 -8.08
N GLU A 259 18.77 -12.08 -6.80
CA GLU A 259 19.97 -11.95 -5.96
C GLU A 259 20.78 -13.26 -5.88
N ASP A 260 20.10 -14.41 -5.88
CA ASP A 260 20.75 -15.72 -5.74
C ASP A 260 21.31 -16.30 -7.05
N GLY A 261 21.19 -15.58 -8.16
CA GLY A 261 21.59 -16.09 -9.47
C GLY A 261 20.43 -16.58 -10.35
N LYS A 262 19.29 -16.95 -9.75
CA LYS A 262 18.12 -17.45 -10.48
C LYS A 262 17.17 -16.30 -10.82
N ARG A 263 16.29 -16.49 -11.80
CA ARG A 263 15.29 -15.47 -12.15
C ARG A 263 14.01 -15.77 -11.39
N GLY A 264 13.53 -14.83 -10.58
CA GLY A 264 12.19 -14.91 -10.01
C GLY A 264 12.10 -15.67 -8.69
N ASP A 265 13.16 -15.72 -7.89
CA ASP A 265 13.14 -16.46 -6.62
C ASP A 265 12.55 -15.56 -5.51
N ILE A 266 11.85 -16.17 -4.55
CA ILE A 266 11.19 -15.45 -3.46
C ILE A 266 12.11 -15.39 -2.25
N PHE A 267 12.35 -14.17 -1.77
CA PHE A 267 13.15 -13.88 -0.60
C PHE A 267 12.27 -13.43 0.55
N PHE A 268 12.79 -13.60 1.77
CA PHE A 268 12.07 -13.31 3.00
C PHE A 268 13.00 -12.74 4.05
N VAL A 269 12.57 -11.65 4.69
CA VAL A 269 13.27 -10.99 5.79
C VAL A 269 12.31 -10.82 6.96
N ARG A 270 12.79 -11.08 8.17
CA ARG A 270 12.04 -10.87 9.41
C ARG A 270 12.84 -9.98 10.34
N SER A 271 12.20 -8.96 10.89
CA SER A 271 12.78 -8.18 11.99
C SER A 271 12.80 -8.99 13.29
N HIS A 272 13.84 -8.85 14.09
CA HIS A 272 13.91 -9.41 15.45
C HIS A 272 13.89 -8.26 16.47
N GLY A 273 13.01 -8.37 17.47
CA GLY A 273 12.49 -7.23 18.25
C GLY A 273 13.48 -6.36 19.06
N ALA A 274 13.05 -5.10 19.15
CA ALA A 274 13.28 -4.08 20.20
C ALA A 274 14.70 -3.80 20.71
N VAL A 275 15.51 -3.06 19.95
CA VAL A 275 16.46 -2.09 20.51
C VAL A 275 16.50 -0.87 19.57
N HIS A 276 16.63 0.31 20.14
CA HIS A 276 17.09 1.50 19.43
C HIS A 276 18.31 1.15 18.54
N GLY A 277 18.13 1.20 17.22
CA GLY A 277 19.20 1.19 16.23
C GLY A 277 19.61 -0.18 15.70
N GLY A 278 19.50 -0.33 14.38
CA GLY A 278 20.10 -1.43 13.60
C GLY A 278 19.16 -2.60 13.37
N LEU A 279 18.85 -2.83 12.08
CA LEU A 279 18.56 -4.17 11.57
C LEU A 279 19.83 -5.02 11.67
#